data_AF-A0A188QQ54-F1
#
_entry.id   AF-A0A188QQ54-F1
#
_cell.length_a   1.000
_cell.length_b   1.000
_cell.length_c   1.000
_cell.angle_alpha   90.00
_cell.angle_beta   90.00
_cell.angle_gamma   90.00
#
_symmetry.space_group_name_H-M   'P 1'
#
loop_
_entity.id
_entity.type
_entity.pdbx_description
1 polymer ?
#
loop_
_entity_poly.entity_id
_entity_poly.type
_entity_poly.pdbx_seq_one_letter_code
_entity_poly.pdbx_strand_id
1 'polypeptide(L)'
;IISQNHMKGQKEKEEKNNDSNGLPKGFCHAVQRSFIDYKNMILGTSVNIYEYIGKLQEDIKKIIEKGTPQQKEKTVGSGADKVNDWWKGIEGEMWGAVRCAITKNNKKTNKKCTYTGNECGIFPPT
;
A
#
# COMPACT_ATOMS: atom_id res chain seq x y z
N ILE A 1 39.99 -30.34 -4.46
CA ILE A 1 38.57 -30.06 -4.17
C ILE A 1 38.52 -28.81 -3.30
N ILE A 2 38.28 -27.62 -3.86
CA ILE A 2 37.97 -26.42 -3.07
C ILE A 2 36.65 -25.90 -3.62
N SER A 3 35.58 -26.55 -3.15
CA SER A 3 34.21 -26.23 -3.52
C SER A 3 33.68 -25.14 -2.61
N GLN A 4 33.24 -24.04 -3.23
CA GLN A 4 32.18 -23.13 -2.78
C GLN A 4 32.25 -22.55 -1.34
N ASN A 5 32.91 -21.40 -1.18
CA ASN A 5 32.72 -20.53 0.00
C ASN A 5 32.14 -19.13 -0.32
N HIS A 6 31.90 -18.78 -1.58
CA HIS A 6 31.40 -17.45 -1.93
C HIS A 6 29.94 -17.20 -1.49
N MET A 7 29.15 -18.28 -1.35
CA MET A 7 27.73 -18.24 -0.97
C MET A 7 27.50 -17.98 0.53
N LYS A 8 28.50 -18.21 1.39
CA LYS A 8 28.37 -18.09 2.85
C LYS A 8 28.36 -16.62 3.30
N GLY A 9 29.23 -15.80 2.70
CA GLY A 9 29.31 -14.36 2.98
C GLY A 9 28.14 -13.54 2.41
N GLN A 10 27.46 -14.01 1.37
CA GLN A 10 26.22 -13.39 0.87
C GLN A 10 25.02 -13.67 1.78
N LYS A 11 24.88 -14.91 2.28
CA LYS A 11 23.82 -15.29 3.23
C LYS A 11 23.91 -14.53 4.56
N GLU A 12 25.12 -14.38 5.11
CA GLU A 12 25.33 -13.61 6.36
C GLU A 12 25.10 -12.10 6.19
N LYS A 13 25.35 -11.54 4.99
CA LYS A 13 25.04 -10.14 4.69
C LYS A 13 23.55 -9.91 4.44
N GLU A 14 22.86 -10.84 3.80
CA GLU A 14 21.40 -10.79 3.61
C GLU A 14 20.65 -10.87 4.95
N GLU A 15 21.06 -11.76 5.87
CA GLU A 15 20.46 -11.86 7.20
C GLU A 15 20.63 -10.58 8.04
N LYS A 16 21.72 -9.83 7.86
CA LYS A 16 21.95 -8.54 8.54
C LYS A 16 21.14 -7.37 7.97
N ASN A 17 20.58 -7.52 6.76
CA ASN A 17 19.86 -6.45 6.06
C ASN A 17 18.33 -6.65 6.06
N ASN A 18 17.83 -7.71 6.68
CA ASN A 18 16.41 -7.97 6.84
C ASN A 18 15.93 -7.60 8.25
N ASP A 19 14.64 -7.33 8.39
CA ASP A 19 13.98 -7.13 9.68
C ASP A 19 13.70 -8.47 10.39
N SER A 20 13.09 -8.39 11.58
CA SER A 20 12.73 -9.57 12.39
C SER A 20 11.76 -10.52 11.68
N ASN A 21 11.04 -10.05 10.67
CA ASN A 21 10.08 -10.81 9.89
C ASN A 21 10.70 -11.39 8.60
N GLY A 22 11.99 -11.14 8.36
CA GLY A 22 12.70 -11.59 7.16
C GLY A 22 12.48 -10.70 5.93
N LEU A 23 11.80 -9.56 6.06
CA LEU A 23 11.63 -8.60 4.98
C LEU A 23 12.84 -7.67 4.86
N PRO A 24 13.17 -7.16 3.67
CA PRO A 24 14.25 -6.18 3.51
C PRO A 24 14.02 -4.96 4.41
N LYS A 25 15.06 -4.51 5.10
CA LYS A 25 14.98 -3.35 6.00
C LYS A 25 14.44 -2.14 5.24
N GLY A 26 13.39 -1.52 5.79
CA GLY A 26 12.73 -0.35 5.21
C GLY A 26 11.62 -0.66 4.20
N PHE A 27 11.42 -1.94 3.84
CA PHE A 27 10.32 -2.36 2.96
C PHE A 27 8.96 -1.88 3.46
N CYS A 28 8.62 -2.16 4.72
CA CYS A 28 7.31 -1.78 5.27
C CYS A 28 7.11 -0.26 5.32
N HIS A 29 8.15 0.52 5.64
CA HIS A 29 8.07 1.98 5.59
C HIS A 29 7.83 2.49 4.16
N ALA A 30 8.45 1.89 3.16
CA ALA A 30 8.21 2.25 1.76
C ALA A 30 6.77 1.94 1.36
N VAL A 31 6.26 0.74 1.69
CA VAL A 31 4.88 0.33 1.41
C VAL A 31 3.86 1.27 2.08
N GLN A 32 4.05 1.59 3.35
CA GLN A 32 3.15 2.48 4.10
C GLN A 32 3.14 3.89 3.51
N ARG A 33 4.30 4.44 3.12
CA ARG A 33 4.39 5.75 2.47
C ARG A 33 3.68 5.75 1.11
N SER A 34 3.94 4.74 0.27
CA SER A 34 3.25 4.62 -1.02
C SER A 34 1.73 4.50 -0.87
N PHE A 35 1.25 3.78 0.16
CA PHE A 35 -0.18 3.70 0.44
C PHE A 35 -0.78 5.07 0.78
N ILE A 36 -0.07 5.87 1.60
CA ILE A 36 -0.46 7.25 1.93
C ILE A 36 -0.45 8.15 0.68
N ASP A 37 0.53 7.97 -0.22
CA ASP A 37 0.60 8.72 -1.47
C ASP A 37 -0.63 8.43 -2.35
N TYR A 38 -1.03 7.15 -2.49
CA TYR A 38 -2.25 6.78 -3.20
C TYR A 38 -3.51 7.37 -2.56
N LYS A 39 -3.62 7.29 -1.22
CA LYS A 39 -4.71 7.90 -0.46
C LYS A 39 -4.82 9.39 -0.76
N ASN A 40 -3.71 10.13 -0.62
CA ASN A 40 -3.69 11.57 -0.83
C ASN A 40 -3.96 11.95 -2.30
N MET A 41 -3.49 11.13 -3.25
CA MET A 41 -3.78 11.33 -4.67
C MET A 41 -5.28 11.20 -4.97
N ILE A 42 -5.95 10.20 -4.38
CA ILE A 42 -7.39 9.96 -4.55
C ILE A 42 -8.22 11.03 -3.86
N LEU A 43 -7.86 11.40 -2.62
CA LEU A 43 -8.56 12.41 -1.82
C LEU A 43 -8.37 13.84 -2.33
N GLY A 44 -7.45 14.06 -3.27
CA GLY A 44 -7.14 15.41 -3.76
C GLY A 44 -6.23 16.22 -2.84
N THR A 45 -5.65 15.60 -1.80
CA THR A 45 -4.77 16.23 -0.80
C THR A 45 -3.29 16.05 -1.12
N SER A 46 -2.94 15.34 -2.20
CA SER A 46 -1.55 15.20 -2.64
C SER A 46 -0.96 16.55 -3.02
N VAL A 47 0.33 16.75 -2.71
CA VAL A 47 1.06 17.95 -3.12
C VAL A 47 0.97 18.07 -4.64
N ASN A 48 0.27 19.11 -5.12
CA ASN A 48 -0.07 19.28 -6.54
C ASN A 48 1.14 19.82 -7.32
N ILE A 49 2.18 19.00 -7.41
CA ILE A 49 3.44 19.34 -8.09
C ILE A 49 3.38 19.17 -9.61
N TYR A 50 2.33 18.53 -10.12
CA TYR A 50 2.21 18.19 -11.53
C TYR A 50 0.81 18.51 -12.08
N GLU A 51 0.75 19.31 -13.14
CA GLU A 51 -0.50 19.76 -13.78
C GLU A 51 -1.43 18.60 -14.21
N TYR A 52 -0.85 17.45 -14.56
CA TYR A 52 -1.59 16.24 -14.93
C TYR A 52 -2.28 15.55 -13.74
N ILE A 53 -1.77 15.72 -12.51
CA ILE A 53 -2.38 15.15 -11.30
C ILE A 53 -3.69 15.87 -10.98
N GLY A 54 -3.76 17.18 -11.21
CA GLY A 54 -5.00 17.96 -11.02
C GLY A 54 -6.16 17.44 -11.86
N LYS A 55 -5.92 17.13 -13.15
CA LYS A 55 -6.97 16.54 -14.03
C LYS A 55 -7.42 15.16 -13.57
N LEU A 56 -6.48 14.33 -13.12
CA LEU A 56 -6.79 13.00 -12.59
C LEU A 56 -7.67 13.08 -11.34
N GLN A 57 -7.39 14.03 -10.44
CA GLN A 57 -8.19 14.26 -9.23
C GLN A 57 -9.63 14.67 -9.58
N GLU A 58 -9.81 15.57 -10.55
CA GLU A 58 -11.14 15.96 -11.03
C GLU A 58 -11.92 14.80 -11.63
N ASP A 59 -11.26 13.96 -12.42
CA ASP A 59 -11.91 12.81 -13.04
C ASP A 59 -12.28 11.73 -12.02
N ILE A 60 -11.41 11.46 -11.03
CA ILE A 60 -11.73 10.59 -9.89
C ILE A 60 -12.96 11.11 -9.16
N LYS A 61 -13.00 12.42 -8.86
CA LYS A 61 -14.15 13.05 -8.21
C LYS A 61 -15.44 12.87 -9.01
N LYS A 62 -15.41 13.12 -10.32
CA LYS A 62 -16.59 12.94 -11.21
C LYS A 62 -17.06 11.49 -11.25
N ILE A 63 -16.14 10.52 -11.27
CA ILE A 63 -16.47 9.09 -11.27
C ILE A 63 -17.13 8.69 -9.95
N ILE A 64 -16.54 9.09 -8.81
CA ILE A 64 -17.09 8.77 -7.49
C ILE A 64 -18.47 9.41 -7.31
N GLU A 65 -18.63 10.68 -7.70
CA GLU A 65 -19.92 11.38 -7.63
C GLU A 65 -21.02 10.74 -8.48
N LYS A 66 -20.68 10.15 -9.63
CA LYS A 66 -21.64 9.46 -10.51
C LYS A 66 -21.88 8.01 -10.12
N GLY A 67 -20.85 7.32 -9.63
CA GLY A 67 -20.84 5.87 -9.39
C GLY A 67 -21.22 5.47 -7.98
N THR A 68 -21.08 6.35 -6.98
CA THR A 68 -21.68 6.12 -5.67
C THR A 68 -23.17 6.40 -5.75
N PRO A 69 -24.06 5.40 -5.52
CA PRO A 69 -25.49 5.68 -5.45
C PRO A 69 -25.68 6.75 -4.39
N GLN A 70 -26.40 7.84 -4.73
CA GLN A 70 -26.79 8.86 -3.77
C GLN A 70 -27.29 8.14 -2.52
N GLN A 71 -26.50 8.16 -1.43
CA GLN A 71 -27.00 7.72 -0.15
C GLN A 71 -28.21 8.61 0.12
N LYS A 72 -29.41 8.04 -0.02
CA LYS A 72 -30.70 8.75 0.09
C LYS A 72 -30.92 9.37 1.48
N GLU A 73 -30.01 9.15 2.41
CA GLU A 73 -30.01 9.73 3.74
C GLU A 73 -28.59 10.14 4.12
N LYS A 74 -28.20 11.36 3.76
CA LYS A 74 -27.51 12.33 4.63
C LYS A 74 -27.02 13.49 3.77
N THR A 75 -27.48 14.67 4.17
CA THR A 75 -26.92 16.03 4.02
C THR A 75 -25.99 16.28 2.83
N VAL A 76 -26.36 17.30 2.05
CA VAL A 76 -25.58 17.96 1.00
C VAL A 76 -24.15 18.25 1.48
N GLY A 77 -23.26 17.27 1.34
CA GLY A 77 -21.83 17.38 1.55
C GLY A 77 -21.13 17.75 0.25
N SER A 78 -20.07 18.54 0.36
CA SER A 78 -19.19 18.90 -0.75
C SER A 78 -18.69 17.64 -1.46
N GLY A 79 -18.34 17.72 -2.75
CA GLY A 79 -17.78 16.58 -3.47
C GLY A 79 -16.50 15.98 -2.83
N ALA A 80 -15.80 16.77 -1.98
CA ALA A 80 -14.69 16.27 -1.16
C ALA A 80 -15.16 15.29 -0.06
N ASP A 81 -16.33 15.51 0.54
CA ASP A 81 -16.89 14.65 1.59
C ASP A 81 -17.24 13.27 1.02
N LYS A 82 -17.78 13.22 -0.20
CA LYS A 82 -18.11 11.98 -0.90
C LYS A 82 -16.88 11.13 -1.25
N VAL A 83 -15.80 11.76 -1.71
CA VAL A 83 -14.54 11.06 -2.03
C VAL A 83 -13.89 10.51 -0.77
N ASN A 84 -13.95 11.25 0.34
CA ASN A 84 -13.45 10.80 1.64
C ASN A 84 -14.26 9.61 2.19
N ASP A 85 -15.59 9.68 2.13
CA ASP A 85 -16.46 8.58 2.60
C ASP A 85 -16.32 7.34 1.72
N TRP A 86 -16.17 7.52 0.41
CA TRP A 86 -15.87 6.42 -0.51
C TRP A 86 -14.53 5.76 -0.17
N TRP A 87 -13.47 6.54 0.04
CA TRP A 87 -12.15 6.01 0.42
C TRP A 87 -12.23 5.23 1.73
N LYS A 88 -12.88 5.76 2.77
CA LYS A 88 -13.08 5.06 4.05
C LYS A 88 -13.80 3.72 3.88
N GLY A 89 -14.72 3.63 2.91
CA GLY A 89 -15.41 2.38 2.59
C GLY A 89 -14.52 1.31 1.97
N ILE A 90 -13.47 1.69 1.22
CA ILE A 90 -12.59 0.77 0.50
C ILE A 90 -11.18 0.64 1.10
N GLU A 91 -10.80 1.50 2.05
CA GLU A 91 -9.44 1.59 2.60
C GLU A 91 -8.95 0.24 3.16
N GLY A 92 -9.85 -0.50 3.82
CA GLY A 92 -9.56 -1.85 4.32
C GLY A 92 -9.32 -2.88 3.22
N GLU A 93 -10.06 -2.80 2.11
CA GLU A 93 -9.88 -3.67 0.94
C GLU A 93 -8.56 -3.35 0.21
N MET A 94 -8.25 -2.06 0.06
CA MET A 94 -6.99 -1.59 -0.51
C MET A 94 -5.79 -2.07 0.33
N TRP A 95 -5.89 -2.00 1.66
CA TRP A 95 -4.86 -2.58 2.52
C TRP A 95 -4.81 -4.11 2.43
N GLY A 96 -5.96 -4.76 2.23
CA GLY A 96 -6.05 -6.18 1.90
C GLY A 96 -5.22 -6.56 0.67
N ALA A 97 -5.17 -5.71 -0.36
CA ALA A 97 -4.32 -5.92 -1.53
C ALA A 97 -2.82 -5.89 -1.18
N VAL A 98 -2.39 -4.96 -0.31
CA VAL A 98 -1.01 -4.90 0.21
C VAL A 98 -0.66 -6.20 0.93
N ARG A 99 -1.49 -6.62 1.88
CA ARG A 99 -1.27 -7.87 2.64
C ARG A 99 -1.21 -9.08 1.71
N CYS A 100 -2.12 -9.17 0.74
CA CYS A 100 -2.13 -10.23 -0.27
C CYS A 100 -0.82 -10.28 -1.09
N ALA A 101 -0.28 -9.12 -1.49
CA ALA A 101 0.98 -9.05 -2.22
C ALA A 101 2.16 -9.55 -1.37
N ILE A 102 2.20 -9.17 -0.08
CA ILE A 102 3.22 -9.65 0.87
C ILE A 102 3.13 -11.16 1.04
N THR A 103 1.92 -11.72 1.25
CA THR A 103 1.70 -13.17 1.34
C THR A 103 2.12 -13.91 0.06
N LYS A 104 1.90 -13.33 -1.12
CA LYS A 104 2.31 -13.94 -2.40
C LYS A 104 3.82 -13.98 -2.59
N ASN A 105 4.57 -13.10 -1.92
CA ASN A 105 6.03 -13.10 -1.98
C ASN A 105 6.64 -14.39 -1.39
N ASN A 106 5.88 -15.12 -0.55
CA ASN A 106 6.23 -16.44 -0.04
C ASN A 106 6.56 -17.46 -1.12
N LYS A 107 5.93 -17.37 -2.30
CA LYS A 107 6.11 -18.36 -3.37
C LYS A 107 7.45 -18.23 -4.09
N LYS A 108 8.15 -17.09 -3.94
CA LYS A 108 9.40 -16.80 -4.65
C LYS A 108 10.65 -17.06 -3.81
N THR A 109 10.53 -17.06 -2.48
CA THR A 109 11.66 -17.23 -1.58
C THR A 109 11.67 -18.64 -0.96
N ASN A 110 12.52 -19.54 -1.47
CA ASN A 110 12.80 -20.88 -0.89
C ASN A 110 13.53 -20.80 0.49
N LYS A 111 13.24 -19.78 1.30
CA LYS A 111 13.80 -19.56 2.63
C LYS A 111 12.65 -19.40 3.62
N LYS A 112 12.65 -20.24 4.65
CA LYS A 112 12.06 -20.24 6.03
C LYS A 112 11.02 -19.19 6.50
N CYS A 113 10.71 -18.12 5.78
CA CYS A 113 9.76 -17.08 6.17
C CYS A 113 8.45 -17.27 5.40
N THR A 114 7.43 -17.80 6.08
CA THR A 114 6.04 -17.79 5.62
C THR A 114 5.41 -16.46 6.06
N TYR A 115 5.46 -15.45 5.21
CA TYR A 115 4.78 -14.17 5.40
C TYR A 115 3.27 -14.36 5.50
N THR A 116 2.71 -13.91 6.61
CA THR A 116 1.26 -13.87 6.89
C THR A 116 0.55 -12.76 6.11
N GLY A 117 1.30 -11.77 5.62
CA GLY A 117 0.77 -10.54 5.03
C GLY A 117 0.63 -9.41 6.06
N ASN A 118 0.81 -9.69 7.36
CA ASN A 118 0.65 -8.72 8.44
C ASN A 118 1.97 -8.07 8.86
N GLU A 119 3.09 -8.39 8.20
CA GLU A 119 4.44 -7.95 8.59
C GLU A 119 4.60 -6.43 8.56
N CYS A 120 3.83 -5.75 7.70
CA CYS A 120 3.79 -4.29 7.62
C CYS A 120 2.59 -3.66 8.35
N GLY A 121 1.86 -4.44 9.14
CA GLY A 121 0.68 -4.03 9.89
C GLY A 121 -0.62 -4.72 9.43
N ILE A 122 -1.50 -5.04 10.38
CA ILE A 122 -2.84 -5.59 10.10
C ILE A 122 -3.75 -4.52 9.49
N PHE A 123 -3.55 -3.27 9.90
CA PHE A 123 -4.31 -2.10 9.47
C PHE A 123 -3.43 -1.16 8.63
N PRO A 124 -4.04 -0.39 7.71
CA PRO A 124 -3.33 0.64 6.98
C PRO A 124 -2.74 1.70 7.94
N PRO A 125 -1.68 2.40 7.51
CA PRO A 125 -1.14 3.51 8.28
C PRO A 125 -2.17 4.65 8.41
N THR A 126 -2.25 5.23 9.60
CA THR A 126 -3.13 6.37 9.91
C THR A 126 -2.69 7.64 9.21
#